data_AF-A0A0D7ETN9-F1
#
_entry.id   AF-A0A0D7ETN9-F1
#
_cell.length_a   1.000
_cell.length_b   1.000
_cell.length_c   1.000
_cell.angle_alpha   90.00
_cell.angle_beta   90.00
_cell.angle_gamma   90.00
#
_symmetry.space_group_name_H-M   'P 1'
#
loop_
_entity.id
_entity.type
_entity.pdbx_description
1 polymer ?
#
loop_
_entity_poly.entity_id
_entity_poly.type
_entity_poly.pdbx_seq_one_letter_code
_entity_poly.pdbx_strand_id
1 'polypeptide(L)'
;MPPRHWEAFANLMAQRVRDLFIRLESTATRPAQVRLAEALLKIDIGKRANGGETGQHELTQEALAMIVGVTRQTVNKILGDFERRGLVSLHYKRIEVVDRSAIQRIALPWREL
;
A
#
# COMPACT_ATOMS: atom_id res chain seq x y z
N MET A 1 5.36 -24.00 37.86
CA MET A 1 5.20 -22.82 36.98
C MET A 1 5.76 -23.19 35.62
N PRO A 2 5.06 -22.97 34.50
CA PRO A 2 5.69 -23.15 33.19
C PRO A 2 6.85 -22.14 33.08
N PRO A 3 7.98 -22.49 32.45
CA PRO A 3 9.20 -21.71 32.54
C PRO A 3 9.02 -20.38 31.80
N ARG A 4 8.93 -19.25 32.52
CA ARG A 4 8.72 -17.87 32.01
C ARG A 4 9.55 -17.44 30.79
N HIS A 5 10.59 -18.19 30.44
CA HIS A 5 11.48 -17.93 29.32
C HIS A 5 10.93 -18.40 27.96
N TRP A 6 9.99 -19.35 27.91
CA TRP A 6 9.47 -19.86 26.63
C TRP A 6 8.62 -18.82 25.88
N GLU A 7 7.84 -18.01 26.58
CA GLU A 7 7.03 -16.93 25.99
C GLU A 7 7.92 -15.81 25.45
N ALA A 8 8.97 -15.44 26.19
CA ALA A 8 9.95 -14.46 25.76
C ALA A 8 10.70 -14.95 24.51
N PHE A 9 11.09 -16.21 24.48
CA PHE A 9 11.73 -16.83 23.32
C PHE A 9 10.77 -16.90 22.12
N ALA A 10 9.52 -17.32 22.31
CA ALA A 10 8.51 -17.37 21.25
C ALA A 10 8.23 -15.97 20.66
N ASN A 11 8.10 -14.95 21.51
CA ASN A 11 7.91 -13.57 21.08
C ASN A 11 9.13 -13.02 20.32
N LEU A 12 10.35 -13.35 20.76
CA LEU A 12 11.57 -12.95 20.09
C LEU A 12 11.70 -13.63 18.71
N MET A 13 11.37 -14.92 18.63
CA MET A 13 11.38 -15.68 17.37
C MET A 13 10.30 -15.18 16.42
N ALA A 14 9.10 -14.86 16.91
CA ALA A 14 8.03 -14.28 16.11
C ALA A 14 8.39 -12.89 15.56
N GLN A 15 9.07 -12.06 16.36
CA GLN A 15 9.63 -10.79 15.91
C GLN A 15 10.69 -10.99 14.85
N ARG A 16 11.63 -11.93 15.06
CA ARG A 16 12.69 -12.22 14.08
C ARG A 16 12.12 -12.72 12.75
N VAL A 17 11.13 -13.61 12.76
CA VAL A 17 10.45 -14.08 11.54
C VAL A 17 9.71 -12.94 10.84
N ARG A 18 9.03 -12.06 11.60
CA ARG A 18 8.36 -10.87 11.06
C ARG A 18 9.34 -9.90 10.40
N ASP A 19 10.48 -9.65 11.02
CA ASP A 19 11.53 -8.79 10.48
C ASP A 19 12.15 -9.36 9.21
N LEU A 20 12.35 -10.69 9.15
CA LEU A 20 12.83 -11.36 7.94
C LEU A 20 11.80 -11.28 6.81
N PHE A 21 10.50 -11.35 7.11
CA PHE A 21 9.44 -11.17 6.11
C PHE A 21 9.42 -9.74 5.57
N ILE A 22 9.54 -8.74 6.46
CA ILE A 22 9.64 -7.31 6.08
C ILE A 22 10.90 -7.06 5.23
N ARG A 23 12.03 -7.69 5.55
CA ARG A 23 13.28 -7.58 4.79
C ARG A 23 13.25 -8.35 3.47
N LEU A 24 12.52 -9.46 3.38
CA LEU A 24 12.31 -10.17 2.12
C LEU A 24 11.41 -9.36 1.17
N GLU A 25 10.38 -8.68 1.70
CA GLU A 25 9.59 -7.69 0.96
C GLU A 25 10.47 -6.56 0.38
N SER A 26 11.60 -6.23 1.02
CA SER A 26 12.50 -5.19 0.53
C SER A 26 13.54 -5.63 -0.51
N THR A 27 13.77 -6.94 -0.72
CA THR A 27 15.00 -7.41 -1.42
C THR A 27 14.77 -8.18 -2.74
N ALA A 28 13.55 -8.29 -3.28
CA ALA A 28 13.38 -8.93 -4.61
C ALA A 28 12.25 -8.42 -5.51
N THR A 29 11.36 -7.53 -5.05
CA THR A 29 10.24 -6.99 -5.83
C THR A 29 9.91 -5.61 -5.27
N ARG A 30 9.55 -4.60 -6.09
CA ARG A 30 9.12 -3.28 -5.56
C ARG A 30 8.08 -3.48 -4.45
N PRO A 31 8.20 -2.89 -3.25
CA PRO A 31 7.27 -3.14 -2.14
C PRO A 31 5.80 -2.95 -2.53
N ALA A 32 4.88 -3.68 -1.90
CA ALA A 32 3.45 -3.62 -2.24
C ALA A 32 2.87 -2.19 -2.16
N GLN A 33 3.35 -1.38 -1.21
CA GLN A 33 2.98 0.04 -1.07
C GLN A 33 3.41 0.87 -2.29
N VAL A 34 4.61 0.63 -2.82
CA VAL A 34 5.15 1.32 -4.00
C VAL A 34 4.34 0.95 -5.24
N ARG A 35 4.08 -0.36 -5.43
CA ARG A 35 3.26 -0.84 -6.57
C ARG A 35 1.83 -0.30 -6.51
N LEU A 36 1.24 -0.21 -5.31
CA LEU A 36 -0.09 0.37 -5.13
C LEU A 36 -0.10 1.87 -5.44
N ALA A 37 0.91 2.62 -4.98
CA ALA A 37 1.06 4.03 -5.31
C ALA A 37 1.21 4.26 -6.83
N GLU A 38 2.01 3.45 -7.51
CA GLU A 38 2.14 3.48 -8.98
C GLU A 38 0.80 3.21 -9.69
N ALA A 39 0.04 2.21 -9.23
CA ALA A 39 -1.28 1.88 -9.79
C ALA A 39 -2.25 3.06 -9.63
N LEU A 40 -2.31 3.67 -8.45
CA LEU A 40 -3.15 4.84 -8.18
C LEU A 40 -2.79 6.02 -9.09
N LEU A 41 -1.49 6.29 -9.31
CA LEU A 41 -1.06 7.37 -10.21
C LEU A 41 -1.42 7.12 -11.67
N LYS A 42 -1.22 5.89 -12.17
CA LYS A 42 -1.61 5.52 -13.55
C LYS A 42 -3.10 5.75 -13.78
N ILE A 43 -3.91 5.37 -12.81
CA ILE A 43 -5.36 5.48 -12.83
C ILE A 43 -5.81 6.95 -12.77
N ASP A 44 -5.16 7.77 -11.94
CA ASP A 44 -5.41 9.23 -11.87
C ASP A 44 -4.98 9.97 -13.16
N ILE A 45 -3.85 9.58 -13.77
CA ILE A 45 -3.40 10.13 -15.07
C ILE A 45 -4.43 9.87 -16.18
N GLY A 46 -4.89 8.62 -16.32
CA GLY A 46 -5.84 8.24 -17.38
C GLY A 46 -7.16 9.02 -17.32
N LYS A 47 -7.59 9.44 -16.12
CA LYS A 47 -8.80 10.24 -15.95
C LYS A 47 -8.67 11.69 -16.36
N ARG A 48 -7.58 12.34 -15.93
CA ARG A 48 -7.33 13.74 -16.28
C ARG A 48 -7.22 13.92 -17.80
N ALA A 49 -6.66 12.92 -18.50
CA ALA A 49 -6.60 12.89 -19.95
C ALA A 49 -7.98 12.79 -20.63
N ASN A 50 -8.97 12.16 -19.99
CA ASN A 50 -10.32 12.00 -20.53
C ASN A 50 -11.30 13.13 -20.12
N GLY A 51 -10.81 14.22 -19.53
CA GLY A 51 -11.66 15.35 -19.10
C GLY A 51 -12.66 15.00 -17.99
N GLY A 52 -12.51 13.85 -17.34
CA GLY A 52 -13.36 13.42 -16.24
C GLY A 52 -13.08 14.21 -14.97
N GLU A 53 -14.12 14.60 -14.25
CA GLU A 53 -14.00 15.19 -12.92
C GLU A 53 -13.16 14.27 -12.02
N THR A 54 -12.22 14.88 -11.30
CA THR A 54 -11.36 14.19 -10.33
C THR A 54 -12.21 13.36 -9.37
N GLY A 55 -11.93 12.06 -9.31
CA GLY A 55 -12.23 11.25 -8.12
C GLY A 55 -13.20 10.06 -8.26
N GLN A 56 -14.08 9.93 -9.25
CA GLN A 56 -15.07 8.82 -9.24
C GLN A 56 -14.58 7.54 -9.94
N HIS A 57 -13.76 6.71 -9.29
CA HIS A 57 -13.50 5.36 -9.82
C HIS A 57 -14.47 4.41 -9.16
N GLU A 58 -15.21 3.60 -9.92
CA GLU A 58 -15.68 2.30 -9.41
C GLU A 58 -14.51 1.32 -9.41
N LEU A 59 -13.47 1.62 -8.62
CA LEU A 59 -12.32 0.75 -8.49
C LEU A 59 -12.38 0.11 -7.11
N THR A 60 -12.85 -1.13 -7.10
CA THR A 60 -12.89 -1.92 -5.88
C THR A 60 -11.47 -2.21 -5.40
N GLN A 61 -11.33 -2.39 -4.09
CA GLN A 61 -10.05 -2.78 -3.49
C GLN A 61 -9.61 -4.17 -3.99
N GLU A 62 -10.57 -5.03 -4.34
CA GLU A 62 -10.33 -6.28 -5.05
C GLU A 62 -9.71 -6.08 -6.44
N ALA A 63 -10.20 -5.11 -7.23
CA ALA A 63 -9.59 -4.80 -8.52
C ALA A 63 -8.16 -4.29 -8.36
N LEU A 64 -7.91 -3.43 -7.37
CA LEU A 64 -6.55 -2.99 -7.03
C LEU A 64 -5.66 -4.15 -6.58
N ALA A 65 -6.20 -5.09 -5.81
CA ALA A 65 -5.47 -6.28 -5.35
C ALA A 65 -4.98 -7.12 -6.54
N MET A 66 -5.84 -7.31 -7.55
CA MET A 66 -5.47 -7.98 -8.80
C MET A 66 -4.40 -7.21 -9.58
N ILE A 67 -4.55 -5.88 -9.72
CA ILE A 67 -3.59 -5.03 -10.45
C ILE A 67 -2.21 -5.04 -9.79
N VAL A 68 -2.16 -4.98 -8.46
CA VAL A 68 -0.92 -4.85 -7.67
C VAL A 68 -0.28 -6.22 -7.38
N GLY A 69 -1.02 -7.30 -7.59
CA GLY A 69 -0.59 -8.67 -7.32
C GLY A 69 -0.44 -8.95 -5.83
N VAL A 70 -1.39 -8.50 -5.01
CA VAL A 70 -1.41 -8.74 -3.55
C VAL A 70 -2.82 -9.13 -3.11
N THR A 71 -2.98 -9.56 -1.86
CA THR A 71 -4.31 -9.86 -1.33
C THR A 71 -5.11 -8.59 -1.07
N ARG A 72 -6.44 -8.68 -1.07
CA ARG A 72 -7.34 -7.59 -0.65
C ARG A 72 -6.99 -7.10 0.76
N GLN A 73 -6.65 -8.00 1.68
CA GLN A 73 -6.26 -7.61 3.04
C GLN A 73 -5.01 -6.71 3.04
N THR A 74 -4.01 -7.03 2.20
CA THR A 74 -2.81 -6.21 2.04
C THR A 74 -3.15 -4.86 1.41
N VAL A 75 -3.98 -4.81 0.36
CA VAL A 75 -4.46 -3.54 -0.21
C VAL A 75 -5.16 -2.69 0.83
N ASN A 76 -6.09 -3.27 1.60
CA ASN A 76 -6.86 -2.54 2.61
C ASN A 76 -5.97 -1.98 3.71
N LYS A 77 -4.97 -2.76 4.15
CA LYS A 77 -3.98 -2.30 5.13
C LYS A 77 -3.20 -1.10 4.61
N ILE A 78 -2.77 -1.14 3.35
CA ILE A 78 -1.99 -0.06 2.74
C ILE A 78 -2.87 1.17 2.48
N LEU A 79 -4.06 0.99 1.91
CA LEU A 79 -4.99 2.10 1.66
C LEU A 79 -5.42 2.78 2.96
N GLY A 80 -5.68 2.02 4.01
CA GLY A 80 -5.96 2.59 5.34
C GLY A 80 -4.77 3.35 5.93
N ASP A 81 -3.53 2.94 5.61
CA ASP A 81 -2.35 3.72 5.97
C ASP A 81 -2.25 5.03 5.17
N PHE A 82 -2.50 4.97 3.86
CA PHE A 82 -2.50 6.14 3.00
C PHE A 82 -3.60 7.13 3.40
N GLU A 83 -4.79 6.65 3.76
CA GLU A 83 -5.90 7.48 4.22
C GLU A 83 -5.59 8.16 5.56
N ARG A 84 -5.07 7.42 6.55
CA ARG A 84 -4.62 8.01 7.83
C ARG A 84 -3.56 9.10 7.65
N ARG A 85 -2.75 9.00 6.58
CA ARG A 85 -1.72 9.96 6.22
C ARG A 85 -2.24 11.11 5.34
N GLY A 86 -3.54 11.16 5.04
CA GLY A 86 -4.16 12.18 4.19
C GLY A 86 -3.78 12.10 2.71
N LEU A 87 -3.24 10.96 2.26
CA LEU A 87 -2.76 10.80 0.89
C LEU A 87 -3.89 10.43 -0.08
N VAL A 88 -4.87 9.69 0.42
CA VAL A 88 -6.07 9.27 -0.31
C VAL A 88 -7.31 9.45 0.56
N SER A 89 -8.47 9.57 -0.07
CA SER A 89 -9.78 9.48 0.58
C SER A 89 -10.50 8.23 0.08
N LEU A 90 -10.99 7.39 0.99
CA LEU A 90 -11.74 6.19 0.64
C LEU A 90 -13.25 6.46 0.81
N HIS A 91 -14.01 6.12 -0.22
CA HIS A 91 -15.47 6.18 -0.23
C HIS A 91 -16.04 4.83 -0.69
N TYR A 92 -17.35 4.63 -0.59
CA TYR A 92 -17.97 3.40 -1.08
C TYR A 92 -17.62 3.15 -2.56
N LYS A 93 -16.89 2.06 -2.82
CA LYS A 93 -16.35 1.66 -4.14
C LYS A 93 -15.44 2.69 -4.83
N ARG A 94 -15.02 3.74 -4.12
CA ARG A 94 -14.29 4.88 -4.71
C ARG A 94 -13.04 5.21 -3.92
N ILE A 95 -11.97 5.54 -4.65
CA ILE A 95 -10.68 5.95 -4.10
C ILE A 95 -10.27 7.23 -4.80
N GLU A 96 -9.97 8.25 -4.01
CA GLU A 96 -9.54 9.56 -4.49
C GLU A 96 -8.11 9.84 -4.01
N VAL A 97 -7.25 10.29 -4.92
CA VAL A 97 -5.88 10.70 -4.60
C VAL A 97 -5.92 12.17 -4.16
N VAL A 98 -5.72 12.42 -2.87
CA VAL A 98 -5.79 13.76 -2.26
C VAL A 98 -4.45 14.48 -2.41
N ASP A 99 -3.35 13.82 -2.03
CA ASP A 99 -1.99 14.35 -2.21
C ASP A 99 -1.23 13.53 -3.25
N ARG A 100 -1.37 13.95 -4.52
CA ARG A 100 -0.71 13.32 -5.65
C ARG A 100 0.82 13.38 -5.54
N SER A 101 1.37 14.50 -5.07
CA SER A 101 2.83 14.67 -4.97
C SER A 101 3.42 13.74 -3.92
N ALA A 102 2.75 13.56 -2.78
CA ALA A 102 3.18 12.59 -1.78
C ALA A 102 3.05 11.14 -2.26
N ILE A 103 1.97 10.78 -2.96
CA ILE A 103 1.85 9.45 -3.60
C ILE A 103 2.96 9.25 -4.64
N GLN A 104 3.35 10.29 -5.39
CA GLN A 104 4.45 10.23 -6.35
C GLN A 104 5.80 9.96 -5.69
N ARG A 105 6.09 10.57 -4.53
CA ARG A 105 7.30 10.25 -3.75
C ARG A 105 7.33 8.79 -3.27
N ILE A 106 6.17 8.21 -2.95
CA ILE A 106 6.07 6.79 -2.56
C ILE A 106 6.28 5.87 -3.77
N ALA A 107 5.70 6.22 -4.93
CA ALA A 107 5.81 5.44 -6.16
C ALA A 107 7.22 5.50 -6.78
N LEU A 108 7.91 6.62 -6.62
CA LEU A 108 9.20 6.89 -7.24
C LEU A 108 10.20 7.37 -6.19
N PRO A 109 10.64 6.50 -5.26
CA PRO A 109 11.49 6.91 -4.14
C PRO A 109 12.89 7.41 -4.53
N TRP A 110 13.27 7.32 -5.81
CA TRP A 110 14.63 7.61 -6.31
C TRP A 110 14.66 8.56 -7.52
N ARG A 111 13.59 9.30 -7.82
CA ARG A 111 13.54 10.17 -9.02
C ARG A 111 13.88 11.64 -8.75
N GLU A 112 14.67 11.91 -7.70
CA GLU A 112 15.28 13.21 -7.42
C GLU A 112 16.81 13.05 -7.35
N LEU A 113 17.44 12.96 -8.52
CA LEU A 113 18.75 13.53 -8.84
C LEU A 113 18.70 14.04 -10.29
#